data_AF-A0A2P2JVT9-F1
#
_entry.id   AF-A0A2P2JVT9-F1
#
_cell.length_a   1.000
_cell.length_b   1.000
_cell.length_c   1.000
_cell.angle_alpha   90.00
_cell.angle_beta   90.00
_cell.angle_gamma   90.00
#
_symmetry.space_group_name_H-M   'P 1'
#
loop_
_entity.id
_entity.type
_entity.pdbx_description
1 polymer ?
#
loop_
_entity_poly.entity_id
_entity_poly.type
_entity_poly.pdbx_seq_one_letter_code
_entity_poly.pdbx_strand_id
1 'polypeptide(L)' 'MELNKIFRTNTKVKGFFIKKVKGGYSVAIAGFITFLPLRPRIRQRISNDRFTIKSINPKRTNIVVL' A
#
# COMPACT_ATOMS: atom_id res chain seq x y z
N MET A 1 -15.91 -0.51 -3.38
CA MET A 1 -14.63 0.20 -3.57
C MET A 1 -13.85 -0.49 -4.68
N GLU A 2 -13.36 0.26 -5.65
CA GLU A 2 -12.65 -0.26 -6.82
C GLU A 2 -11.38 -1.04 -6.44
N LEU A 3 -10.73 -0.61 -5.35
CA LEU A 3 -9.60 -1.29 -4.72
C LEU A 3 -9.89 -2.75 -4.30
N ASN A 4 -11.13 -3.10 -3.97
CA ASN A 4 -11.48 -4.49 -3.61
C ASN A 4 -11.37 -5.43 -4.82
N LYS A 5 -11.65 -4.95 -6.04
CA LYS A 5 -11.49 -5.74 -7.27
C LYS A 5 -10.01 -6.02 -7.51
N ILE A 6 -9.18 -4.99 -7.39
CA ILE A 6 -7.72 -5.09 -7.49
C ILE A 6 -7.17 -6.07 -6.45
N PHE A 7 -7.61 -5.96 -5.20
CA PHE A 7 -7.21 -6.87 -4.12
C PHE A 7 -7.53 -8.34 -4.45
N ARG A 8 -8.73 -8.62 -4.99
CA ARG A 8 -9.09 -9.98 -5.45
C ARG A 8 -8.18 -10.50 -6.56
N THR A 9 -7.73 -9.64 -7.46
CA THR A 9 -6.80 -10.01 -8.55
C THR A 9 -5.34 -10.08 -8.12
N ASN A 10 -5.02 -9.69 -6.88
CA ASN A 10 -3.66 -9.60 -6.34
C ASN A 10 -2.67 -8.83 -7.23
N THR A 11 -3.20 -7.86 -7.99
CA THR A 11 -2.43 -7.03 -8.91
C THR A 11 -1.68 -5.95 -8.14
N LYS A 12 -0.50 -5.59 -8.64
CA LYS A 12 0.27 -4.48 -8.09
C LYS A 12 -0.33 -3.16 -8.57
N VAL A 13 -0.51 -2.23 -7.65
CA VAL A 13 -1.05 -0.90 -7.94
C VAL A 13 0.09 0.10 -7.93
N LYS A 14 0.08 1.00 -8.91
CA LYS A 14 1.00 2.13 -8.91
C LYS A 14 0.61 3.10 -7.79
N GLY A 15 1.60 3.61 -7.08
CA GLY A 15 1.43 4.61 -6.03
C GLY A 15 2.64 5.51 -5.92
N PHE A 16 2.71 6.29 -4.86
CA PHE A 16 3.88 7.13 -4.56
C PHE A 16 4.13 7.21 -3.06
N PHE A 17 5.40 7.30 -2.68
CA PHE A 17 5.80 7.56 -1.31
C PHE A 17 5.55 9.02 -0.95
N ILE A 18 4.92 9.25 0.19
CA ILE A 18 4.66 10.60 0.70
C ILE A 18 5.76 10.97 1.70
N LYS A 19 5.81 10.25 2.82
CA LYS A 19 6.77 10.51 3.90
C LYS A 19 7.02 9.28 4.76
N LYS A 20 8.17 9.27 5.43
CA LYS A 20 8.47 8.29 6.47
C LYS A 20 7.66 8.61 7.73
N VAL A 21 7.08 7.59 8.35
CA VAL A 21 6.33 7.70 9.61
C VAL A 21 6.84 6.66 10.61
N LYS A 22 6.43 6.73 11.88
CA LYS A 22 6.85 5.74 12.89
C LYS A 22 6.42 4.33 12.44
N GLY A 23 7.39 3.43 12.27
CA GLY A 23 7.16 2.04 11.88
C GLY A 23 6.95 1.79 10.38
N GLY A 24 7.08 2.79 9.50
CA GLY A 24 6.76 2.59 8.08
C GLY A 24 6.88 3.84 7.19
N TYR A 25 6.20 3.78 6.05
CA TYR A 25 6.01 4.89 5.14
C TYR A 25 4.52 5.14 4.94
N SER A 26 4.17 6.41 4.78
CA SER A 26 2.89 6.80 4.23
C SER A 26 3.01 6.82 2.70
N VAL A 27 2.08 6.16 2.02
CA VAL A 27 2.06 6.04 0.56
C VAL A 27 0.66 6.37 0.05
N ALA A 28 0.57 7.04 -1.10
CA ALA A 28 -0.69 7.30 -1.75
C ALA A 28 -0.90 6.36 -2.93
N ILE A 29 -2.08 5.74 -2.96
CA ILE A 29 -2.48 4.76 -3.97
C ILE A 29 -3.94 5.01 -4.31
N ALA A 30 -4.23 5.22 -5.60
CA ALA A 30 -5.59 5.37 -6.12
C ALA A 30 -6.49 6.35 -5.33
N GLY A 31 -5.91 7.48 -4.88
CA GLY A 31 -6.62 8.51 -4.11
C GLY A 31 -6.70 8.26 -2.60
N PHE A 32 -6.13 7.17 -2.08
CA PHE A 32 -6.08 6.86 -0.65
C PHE A 32 -4.68 7.05 -0.08
N ILE A 33 -4.58 7.67 1.09
CA ILE A 33 -3.35 7.68 1.89
C ILE A 33 -3.35 6.42 2.75
N THR A 34 -2.32 5.59 2.58
CA THR A 34 -2.24 4.25 3.17
C THR A 34 -0.89 4.03 3.84
N PHE A 35 -0.78 2.94 4.61
CA PHE A 35 0.40 2.64 5.41
C PHE A 35 1.17 1.44 4.84
N LEU A 36 2.46 1.66 4.57
CA LEU A 36 3.43 0.61 4.26
C LEU A 36 4.28 0.32 5.51
N PRO A 37 4.10 -0.82 6.19
CA PRO A 37 4.92 -1.18 7.33
C PRO A 37 6.38 -1.40 6.92
N LEU A 38 7.34 -0.91 7.70
CA LEU A 38 8.76 -1.13 7.45
C LEU A 38 9.11 -2.58 7.85
N ARG A 39 9.38 -3.44 6.86
CA ARG A 39 9.91 -4.80 7.07
C ARG A 39 11.26 -4.94 6.37
N PRO A 40 12.19 -5.76 6.90
CA PRO A 40 13.53 -5.93 6.31
C PRO A 40 13.52 -6.30 4.82
N ARG A 41 12.54 -7.11 4.39
CA ARG A 41 12.39 -7.56 2.99
C ARG A 41 11.73 -6.54 2.04
N ILE A 42 11.14 -5.46 2.54
CA ILE A 42 10.41 -4.50 1.71
C ILE A 42 11.36 -3.52 1.01
N ARG A 43 12.50 -3.19 1.61
CA ARG A 43 13.48 -2.22 1.03
C ARG A 43 13.88 -2.54 -0.42
N GLN A 44 13.96 -3.81 -0.81
CA GLN A 44 14.29 -4.22 -2.17
C GLN A 44 13.10 -4.09 -3.17
N ARG A 45 11.84 -4.06 -2.69
CA ARG A 45 10.62 -3.96 -3.53
C ARG A 45 10.16 -2.53 -3.80
N ILE A 46 10.73 -1.57 -3.07
CA ILE A 46 10.36 -0.15 -3.14
C ILE A 46 10.72 0.50 -4.49
N SER A 47 11.65 -0.08 -5.27
CA SER A 47 12.25 0.59 -6.44
C SER A 47 11.30 0.92 -7.60
N ASN A 48 10.09 0.35 -7.63
CA ASN A 48 9.20 0.45 -8.80
C ASN A 48 7.89 1.18 -8.54
N ASP A 49 7.71 1.82 -7.38
CA ASP A 49 6.49 2.56 -7.01
C ASP A 49 5.18 1.75 -7.19
N ARG A 50 5.31 0.42 -7.07
CA ARG A 50 4.24 -0.54 -7.27
C ARG A 50 4.06 -1.35 -6.00
N PHE A 51 2.85 -1.30 -5.46
CA PHE A 51 2.51 -1.88 -4.17
C PHE A 51 1.51 -3.00 -4.32
N THR A 52 1.67 -4.05 -3.53
CA THR A 52 0.67 -5.10 -3.39
C THR A 52 -0.23 -4.76 -2.23
N ILE A 53 -1.54 -4.76 -2.45
CA ILE A 53 -2.51 -4.57 -1.38
C ILE A 53 -2.55 -5.84 -0.53
N LYS A 54 -2.15 -5.74 0.73
CA LYS A 54 -2.12 -6.88 1.66
C LYS A 54 -3.46 -7.08 2.35
N SER A 55 -4.09 -5.98 2.75
CA SER A 55 -5.34 -6.00 3.49
C SER A 55 -6.12 -4.73 3.21
N ILE A 56 -7.43 -4.90 3.02
CA ILE A 56 -8.40 -3.81 2.96
C ILE A 56 -9.44 -4.08 4.03
N ASN A 57 -9.60 -3.13 4.95
CA ASN A 57 -10.76 -3.07 5.82
C ASN A 57 -11.71 -1.96 5.33
N PRO A 58 -12.75 -2.30 4.55
CA PRO A 58 -13.64 -1.32 3.96
C PRO A 58 -14.49 -0.56 5.00
N LYS A 59 -14.71 -1.12 6.20
CA LYS A 59 -15.47 -0.47 7.27
C LYS A 59 -14.70 0.66 7.95
N ARG A 60 -13.37 0.59 7.96
CA ARG A 60 -12.48 1.58 8.59
C ARG A 60 -11.60 2.34 7.59
N THR A 61 -11.79 2.10 6.29
CA THR A 61 -10.96 2.65 5.20
C THR A 61 -9.46 2.42 5.42
N ASN A 62 -9.11 1.37 6.17
CA ASN A 62 -7.73 1.03 6.49
C ASN A 62 -7.19 0.09 5.42
N ILE A 63 -6.18 0.57 4.69
CA ILE A 63 -5.50 -0.19 3.65
C ILE A 63 -4.05 -0.35 4.05
N VAL A 64 -3.58 -1.59 4.06
CA VAL A 64 -2.19 -1.94 4.32
C VAL A 64 -1.59 -2.50 3.06
N VAL A 65 -0.45 -1.94 2.66
CA VAL A 65 0.24 -2.33 1.42
C VAL A 65 1.63 -2.88 1.70
N LEU A 66 2.23 -3.49 0.67
CA LEU A 66 3.53 -4.16 0.69
C LEU A 66 4.36 -3.86 -0.54
#